data_AF-A0A3A9AS04-F1
#
_entry.id   AF-A0A3A9AS04-F1
#
_cell.length_a   1.000
_cell.length_b   1.000
_cell.length_c   1.000
_cell.angle_alpha   90.00
_cell.angle_beta   90.00
_cell.angle_gamma   90.00
#
_symmetry.space_group_name_H-M   'P 1'
#
loop_
_entity.id
_entity.type
_entity.pdbx_description
1 polymer ?
#
loop_
_entity_poly.entity_id
_entity_poly.type
_entity_poly.pdbx_seq_one_letter_code
_entity_poly.pdbx_strand_id
1 'polypeptide(L)'
;MKDTLVLKNGTELQLESGASLTDMRVLFPTKQDMLAGWDMLTKENLEEMLIRNADGVIVGRYSNLLLESETSTVQEDGTVLTSFHLREKTEIEILKEEISDLKESREINTGAIEDLGKAVSELAEQGGMV
;
A
#
# COMPACT_ATOMS: atom_id res chain seq x y z
N MET A 1 -25.32 6.99 -11.06
CA MET A 1 -24.91 5.76 -10.35
C MET A 1 -23.41 5.91 -10.08
N LYS A 2 -22.90 5.53 -8.90
CA LYS A 2 -21.55 5.89 -8.47
C LYS A 2 -20.57 4.76 -8.79
N ASP A 3 -19.33 5.14 -9.08
CA ASP A 3 -18.22 4.20 -9.27
C ASP A 3 -17.64 3.82 -7.90
N THR A 4 -16.96 2.68 -7.84
CA THR A 4 -16.40 2.12 -6.61
C THR A 4 -14.90 1.92 -6.77
N LEU A 5 -14.13 2.50 -5.85
CA LEU A 5 -12.72 2.22 -5.66
C LEU A 5 -12.57 0.92 -4.88
N VAL A 6 -11.75 0.00 -5.37
CA VAL A 6 -11.48 -1.29 -4.74
C VAL A 6 -9.98 -1.41 -4.50
N LEU A 7 -9.59 -1.57 -3.25
CA LEU A 7 -8.20 -1.77 -2.82
C LEU A 7 -7.79 -3.25 -2.93
N LYS A 8 -6.47 -3.52 -2.87
CA LYS A 8 -5.93 -4.88 -2.98
C LYS A 8 -6.55 -5.89 -1.99
N ASN A 9 -6.80 -5.48 -0.76
CA ASN A 9 -7.44 -6.33 0.26
C ASN A 9 -8.96 -6.52 0.05
N GLY A 10 -9.54 -5.95 -1.00
CA GLY A 10 -10.95 -6.01 -1.32
C GLY A 10 -11.80 -4.94 -0.62
N THR A 11 -11.22 -4.03 0.16
CA THR A 11 -11.95 -2.89 0.72
C THR A 11 -12.52 -2.04 -0.42
N GLU A 12 -13.80 -1.67 -0.30
CA GLU A 12 -14.52 -0.89 -1.29
C GLU A 12 -14.88 0.49 -0.74
N LEU A 13 -14.62 1.55 -1.52
CA LEU A 13 -14.99 2.93 -1.22
C LEU A 13 -15.83 3.50 -2.36
N GLN A 14 -17.01 4.04 -2.05
CA GLN A 14 -17.91 4.60 -3.06
C GLN A 14 -17.44 6.00 -3.48
N LEU A 15 -17.18 6.20 -4.76
CA LEU A 15 -16.69 7.46 -5.30
C LEU A 15 -17.82 8.43 -5.65
N GLU A 16 -17.59 9.71 -5.38
CA GLU A 16 -18.42 10.79 -5.90
C GLU A 16 -18.25 10.96 -7.41
N SER A 17 -19.25 11.56 -8.05
CA SER A 17 -19.20 11.78 -9.51
C SER A 17 -18.05 12.70 -9.91
N GLY A 18 -17.35 12.30 -10.97
CA GLY A 18 -16.16 13.02 -11.47
C GLY A 18 -14.92 12.84 -10.60
N ALA A 19 -14.85 11.80 -9.77
CA ALA A 19 -13.60 11.40 -9.13
C ALA A 19 -12.54 11.04 -10.19
N SER A 20 -11.29 11.36 -9.89
CA SER A 20 -10.12 11.03 -10.71
C SER A 20 -8.98 10.60 -9.82
N LEU A 21 -7.90 10.01 -10.35
CA LEU A 21 -6.81 9.49 -9.52
C LEU A 21 -6.23 10.57 -8.58
N THR A 22 -6.13 11.80 -9.08
CA THR A 22 -5.64 12.97 -8.35
C THR A 22 -6.71 13.67 -7.48
N ASP A 23 -7.95 13.19 -7.50
CA ASP A 23 -9.08 13.77 -6.76
C ASP A 23 -10.13 12.66 -6.50
N MET A 24 -9.73 11.63 -5.74
CA MET A 24 -10.61 10.51 -5.39
C MET A 24 -11.53 10.94 -4.26
N ARG A 25 -12.71 11.45 -4.63
CA ARG A 25 -13.69 11.98 -3.69
C ARG A 25 -14.60 10.89 -3.14
N VAL A 26 -14.69 10.80 -1.82
CA VAL A 26 -15.54 9.85 -1.08
C VAL A 26 -16.32 10.62 0.00
N LEU A 27 -17.62 10.34 0.10
CA LEU A 27 -18.47 10.88 1.17
C LEU A 27 -18.60 9.86 2.30
N PHE A 28 -18.08 10.21 3.47
CA PHE A 28 -18.15 9.38 4.67
C PHE A 28 -19.27 9.82 5.60
N PRO A 29 -20.00 8.89 6.25
CA PRO A 29 -21.08 9.24 7.18
C PRO A 29 -20.57 9.98 8.43
N THR A 30 -19.38 9.61 8.92
CA THR A 30 -18.77 10.21 10.10
C THR A 30 -17.27 10.41 9.93
N LYS A 31 -16.68 11.19 10.85
CA LYS A 31 -15.21 11.33 10.95
C LYS A 31 -14.51 10.01 11.22
N GLN A 32 -15.15 9.09 11.96
CA GLN A 32 -14.57 7.79 12.27
C GLN A 32 -14.57 6.88 11.03
N ASP A 33 -15.62 6.93 10.22
CA ASP A 33 -15.68 6.19 8.95
C ASP A 33 -14.65 6.74 7.95
N MET A 34 -14.48 8.06 7.92
CA MET A 34 -13.43 8.71 7.11
C MET A 34 -12.04 8.23 7.53
N LEU A 35 -11.73 8.25 8.83
CA LEU A 35 -10.45 7.79 9.33
C LEU A 35 -10.22 6.32 9.00
N ALA A 36 -11.23 5.46 9.19
CA ALA A 36 -11.14 4.05 8.83
C ALA A 36 -10.91 3.84 7.32
N GLY A 37 -11.54 4.66 6.46
CA GLY A 37 -11.30 4.65 5.02
C GLY A 37 -9.89 5.09 4.65
N TRP A 38 -9.38 6.14 5.31
CA TRP A 38 -8.02 6.63 5.13
C TRP A 38 -6.99 5.59 5.61
N ASP A 39 -7.20 4.97 6.77
CA ASP A 39 -6.31 3.94 7.32
C ASP A 39 -6.15 2.73 6.38
N MET A 40 -7.10 2.52 5.45
CA MET A 40 -7.00 1.47 4.43
C MET A 40 -6.08 1.84 3.27
N LEU A 41 -5.71 3.10 3.07
CA LEU A 41 -4.81 3.57 2.00
C LEU A 41 -3.33 3.32 2.36
N THR A 42 -3.02 2.10 2.78
CA THR A 42 -1.67 1.66 3.14
C THR A 42 -0.83 1.37 1.89
N LYS A 43 0.50 1.30 2.05
CA LYS A 43 1.42 0.90 0.97
C LYS A 43 0.97 -0.42 0.30
N GLU A 44 0.63 -1.42 1.10
CA GLU A 44 0.21 -2.74 0.63
C GLU A 44 -1.11 -2.67 -0.15
N ASN A 45 -2.09 -1.94 0.37
CA ASN A 45 -3.40 -1.81 -0.27
C ASN A 45 -3.36 -0.97 -1.56
N LEU A 46 -2.36 -0.11 -1.70
CA LEU A 46 -2.10 0.73 -2.86
C LEU A 46 -1.19 0.08 -3.90
N GLU A 47 -0.68 -1.14 -3.68
CA GLU A 47 0.03 -1.90 -4.71
C GLU A 47 -0.86 -2.19 -5.93
N GLU A 48 -2.16 -2.39 -5.69
CA GLU A 48 -3.18 -2.56 -6.73
C GLU A 48 -4.49 -1.89 -6.31
N MET A 49 -5.08 -1.13 -7.23
CA MET A 49 -6.38 -0.50 -7.07
C MET A 49 -7.19 -0.63 -8.36
N LEU A 50 -8.48 -0.96 -8.20
CA LEU A 50 -9.43 -1.07 -9.30
C LEU A 50 -10.54 -0.03 -9.16
N ILE A 51 -11.04 0.46 -10.29
CA ILE A 51 -12.28 1.23 -10.35
C ILE A 51 -13.33 0.35 -11.01
N ARG A 52 -14.43 0.08 -10.31
CA ARG A 52 -15.61 -0.55 -10.88
C ARG A 52 -16.68 0.49 -11.14
N ASN A 53 -17.30 0.44 -12.30
CA ASN A 53 -18.50 1.23 -12.52
C ASN A 53 -19.69 0.65 -11.75
N ALA A 54 -20.83 1.34 -11.80
CA ALA A 54 -22.02 0.91 -11.08
C ALA A 54 -22.62 -0.43 -11.55
N ASP A 55 -22.26 -0.92 -12.74
CA ASP A 55 -22.64 -2.26 -13.24
C ASP A 55 -21.67 -3.36 -12.74
N GLY A 56 -20.69 -2.99 -11.91
CA GLY A 56 -19.66 -3.89 -11.38
C GLY A 56 -18.53 -4.19 -12.37
N VAL A 57 -18.47 -3.52 -13.51
CA VAL A 57 -17.43 -3.71 -14.54
C VAL A 57 -16.19 -2.92 -14.17
N ILE A 58 -15.02 -3.56 -14.24
CA ILE A 58 -13.74 -2.88 -14.05
C ILE A 58 -13.50 -1.91 -15.21
N VAL A 59 -13.46 -0.62 -14.91
CA VAL A 59 -13.22 0.47 -15.87
C VAL A 59 -11.86 1.17 -15.67
N GLY A 60 -11.17 0.87 -14.56
CA GLY A 60 -9.82 1.35 -14.30
C GLY A 60 -9.01 0.34 -13.48
N ARG A 61 -7.71 0.26 -13.75
CA ARG A 61 -6.74 -0.53 -12.99
C ARG A 61 -5.48 0.30 -12.83
N TYR A 62 -5.00 0.40 -11.61
CA TYR A 62 -3.82 1.15 -11.24
C TYR A 62 -2.95 0.29 -10.32
N SER A 63 -1.64 0.51 -10.37
CA SER A 63 -0.67 -0.24 -9.58
C SER A 63 0.43 0.66 -9.07
N ASN A 64 1.10 0.24 -8.00
CA ASN A 64 2.20 0.99 -7.40
C ASN A 64 1.78 2.43 -7.04
N LEU A 65 0.63 2.59 -6.40
CA LEU A 65 0.13 3.89 -6.02
C LEU A 65 0.76 4.39 -4.72
N LEU A 66 0.67 5.70 -4.55
CA LEU A 66 1.01 6.45 -3.36
C LEU A 66 -0.13 7.43 -3.07
N LEU A 67 -0.52 7.53 -1.80
CA LEU A 67 -1.28 8.66 -1.29
C LEU A 67 -0.36 9.85 -1.07
N GLU A 68 -0.54 10.91 -1.84
CA GLU A 68 0.27 12.12 -1.75
C GLU A 68 -0.30 13.11 -0.73
N SER A 69 -1.61 13.31 -0.75
CA SER A 69 -2.31 14.20 0.18
C SER A 69 -3.77 13.83 0.31
N GLU A 70 -4.40 14.39 1.34
CA GLU A 70 -5.81 14.25 1.65
C GLU A 70 -6.37 15.64 1.99
N THR A 71 -7.63 15.88 1.68
CA THR A 71 -8.36 17.07 2.15
C THR A 71 -9.81 16.71 2.47
N SER A 72 -10.22 16.98 3.71
CA SER A 72 -11.56 16.71 4.23
C SER A 72 -12.34 17.99 4.53
N THR A 73 -13.62 17.98 4.18
CA THR A 73 -14.60 19.00 4.59
C THR A 73 -15.73 18.34 5.36
N VAL A 74 -15.96 18.78 6.60
CA VAL A 74 -17.12 18.36 7.41
C VAL A 74 -18.32 19.20 6.99
N GLN A 75 -19.40 18.55 6.59
CA GLN A 75 -20.64 19.21 6.20
C GLN A 75 -21.52 19.50 7.41
N GLU A 76 -22.55 20.34 7.23
CA GLU A 76 -23.47 20.73 8.31
C GLU A 76 -24.22 19.54 8.92
N ASP A 77 -24.46 18.50 8.13
CA ASP A 77 -25.13 17.26 8.56
C ASP A 77 -24.18 16.28 9.29
N GLY A 78 -22.91 16.64 9.45
CA GLY A 78 -21.89 15.83 10.11
C GLY A 78 -21.16 14.83 9.20
N THR A 79 -21.58 14.68 7.94
CA THR A 79 -20.85 13.89 6.95
C THR A 79 -19.50 14.53 6.61
N VAL A 80 -18.58 13.74 6.08
CA VAL A 80 -17.24 14.20 5.72
C VAL A 80 -16.99 13.90 4.25
N LEU A 81 -16.87 14.95 3.44
CA LEU A 81 -16.42 14.81 2.05
C LEU A 81 -14.89 14.87 2.05
N THR A 82 -14.26 13.79 1.62
CA THR A 82 -12.81 13.63 1.59
C THR A 82 -12.33 13.46 0.16
N SER A 83 -11.31 14.20 -0.23
CA SER A 83 -10.58 14.00 -1.48
C SER A 83 -9.20 13.42 -1.17
N PHE A 84 -8.89 12.26 -1.77
CA PHE A 84 -7.57 11.65 -1.74
C PHE A 84 -6.83 11.93 -3.06
N HIS A 85 -5.63 12.49 -2.96
CA HIS A 85 -4.74 12.66 -4.10
C HIS A 85 -3.83 11.43 -4.22
N LEU A 86 -4.14 10.55 -5.16
CA LEU A 86 -3.31 9.39 -5.48
C LEU A 86 -2.47 9.66 -6.72
N ARG A 87 -1.27 9.11 -6.74
CA ARG A 87 -0.43 9.05 -7.94
C ARG A 87 0.28 7.71 -8.04
N GLU A 88 0.65 7.35 -9.26
CA GLU A 88 1.59 6.24 -9.47
C GLU A 88 2.98 6.65 -8.98
N LYS A 89 3.68 5.69 -8.38
CA LYS A 89 5.09 5.83 -8.04
C LYS A 89 5.88 5.94 -9.34
N THR A 90 6.91 6.76 -9.29
CA THR A 90 7.92 6.82 -10.35
C THR A 90 8.75 5.54 -10.35
N GLU A 91 9.34 5.19 -11.49
CA GLU A 91 10.27 4.06 -11.61
C GLU A 91 11.41 4.14 -10.58
N ILE A 92 11.90 5.36 -10.30
CA ILE A 92 12.97 5.59 -9.32
C ILE A 92 12.50 5.27 -7.89
N GLU A 93 11.26 5.61 -7.53
CA GLU A 93 10.70 5.28 -6.21
C GLU A 93 10.55 3.77 -6.04
N ILE A 94 10.06 3.08 -7.07
CA ILE A 94 9.94 1.61 -7.09
C ILE A 94 11.32 0.96 -6.91
N LEU A 95 12.30 1.36 -7.73
CA LEU A 95 13.66 0.82 -7.64
C LEU A 95 14.32 1.08 -6.29
N LYS A 96 14.07 2.23 -5.65
CA LYS A 96 14.60 2.53 -4.31
C LYS A 96 14.05 1.58 -3.25
N GLU A 97 12.76 1.27 -3.31
CA GLU A 97 12.13 0.30 -2.40
C GLU A 97 12.72 -1.09 -2.61
N GLU A 98 12.80 -1.57 -3.86
CA GLU A 98 13.40 -2.88 -4.16
C GLU A 98 14.86 -2.98 -3.70
N ILE A 99 15.66 -1.92 -3.89
CA ILE A 99 17.05 -1.87 -3.41
C ILE A 99 17.12 -1.93 -1.89
N SER A 100 16.16 -1.31 -1.18
CA SER A 100 16.09 -1.38 0.27
C SER A 100 15.83 -2.81 0.74
N ASP A 101 14.80 -3.44 0.18
CA ASP A 101 14.41 -4.82 0.54
C ASP A 101 15.53 -5.83 0.25
N LEU A 102 16.23 -5.64 -0.87
CA LEU A 102 17.41 -6.45 -1.22
C LEU A 102 18.57 -6.26 -0.26
N LYS A 103 18.81 -5.03 0.23
CA LYS A 103 19.87 -4.75 1.21
C LYS A 103 19.56 -5.39 2.57
N GLU A 104 18.35 -5.25 3.06
CA GLU A 104 17.92 -5.88 4.32
C GLU A 104 18.05 -7.41 4.24
N SER A 105 17.57 -8.01 3.15
CA SER A 105 17.70 -9.46 2.92
C SER A 105 19.16 -9.91 2.86
N ARG A 106 20.04 -9.09 2.26
CA ARG A 106 21.47 -9.37 2.19
C ARG A 106 22.12 -9.33 3.57
N GLU A 107 21.77 -8.37 4.42
CA GLU A 107 22.31 -8.26 5.77
C GLU A 107 21.94 -9.49 6.62
N ILE A 108 20.67 -9.91 6.59
CA ILE A 108 20.19 -11.12 7.28
C ILE A 108 20.96 -12.35 6.79
N ASN A 109 21.09 -12.53 5.47
CA ASN A 109 21.80 -13.66 4.90
C ASN A 109 23.30 -13.65 5.25
N THR A 110 23.93 -12.48 5.34
CA THR A 110 25.34 -12.37 5.73
C THR A 110 25.53 -12.84 7.17
N GLY A 111 24.66 -12.40 8.09
CA GLY A 111 24.69 -12.87 9.48
C GLY A 111 24.49 -14.39 9.60
N ALA A 112 23.52 -14.95 8.88
CA ALA A 112 23.29 -16.40 8.87
C ALA A 112 24.50 -17.18 8.33
N ILE A 113 25.20 -16.66 7.31
CA ILE A 113 26.42 -17.27 6.77
C ILE A 113 27.56 -17.22 7.79
N GLU A 114 27.73 -16.11 8.51
CA GLU A 114 28.74 -16.00 9.56
C GLU A 114 28.51 -17.01 10.69
N ASP A 115 27.26 -17.18 11.12
CA ASP A 115 26.90 -18.14 12.16
C ASP A 115 27.10 -19.59 11.72
N LEU A 116 26.76 -19.92 10.46
CA LEU A 116 27.10 -21.22 9.88
C LEU A 116 28.61 -21.45 9.84
N GLY A 117 29.39 -20.43 9.47
CA GLY A 117 30.86 -20.50 9.48
C GLY A 117 31.42 -20.83 10.85
N LYS A 118 30.88 -20.23 11.92
CA LYS A 118 31.25 -20.54 13.31
C LYS A 118 30.87 -21.97 13.69
N ALA A 119 29.63 -22.38 13.42
CA ALA A 119 29.16 -23.74 13.76
C ALA A 119 29.96 -24.83 13.05
N VAL A 120 30.30 -24.64 11.78
CA VAL A 120 31.16 -25.58 11.02
C VAL A 120 32.57 -25.61 11.58
N SER A 121 33.13 -24.47 11.99
CA SER A 121 34.46 -24.41 12.61
C SER A 121 34.48 -25.15 13.95
N GLU A 122 33.47 -24.94 14.80
CA GLU A 122 33.31 -25.67 16.06
C GLU A 122 33.17 -27.19 15.84
N LEU A 123 32.41 -27.61 14.83
CA LEU A 123 32.28 -29.03 14.46
C LEU A 123 33.62 -29.62 13.97
N ALA A 124 34.38 -28.88 13.18
CA ALA A 124 35.70 -29.31 12.72
C ALA A 124 36.68 -29.48 13.90
N GLU A 125 36.65 -28.56 14.86
CA GLU A 125 37.46 -28.63 16.08
C GLU A 125 37.05 -29.80 16.99
N GLN A 126 35.75 -30.05 17.17
CA GLN A 126 35.24 -31.15 18.01
C GLN A 126 35.36 -32.53 17.35
N GLY A 127 35.31 -32.60 16.01
CA GLY A 127 35.35 -33.83 15.22
C GLY A 127 36.76 -34.37 14.94
N GLY A 128 37.83 -33.65 15.29
CA GLY A 128 39.20 -34.13 15.17
C GLY A 128 39.70 -34.29 13.73
N MET A 129 39.43 -33.34 12.85
CA MET A 129 40.19 -33.21 11.59
C MET A 129 41.24 -32.10 11.76
N VAL A 130 42.39 -32.49 12.29
CA VAL A 130 43.66 -31.75 12.15
C VAL A 130 44.50 -32.47 11.10
#